data_AF-A0A7C5GZP0-F1
#
_entry.id   AF-A0A7C5GZP0-F1
#
_cell.length_a   1.000
_cell.length_b   1.000
_cell.length_c   1.000
_cell.angle_alpha   90.00
_cell.angle_beta   90.00
_cell.angle_gamma   90.00
#
_symmetry.space_group_name_H-M   'P 1'
#
loop_
_entity.id
_entity.type
_entity.pdbx_description
1 polymer ?
#
loop_
_entity_poly.entity_id
_entity_poly.type
_entity_poly.pdbx_seq_one_letter_code
_entity_poly.pdbx_strand_id
1 'polypeptide(L)'
;PHFVPHQANYRIIKAVGDKLGMTEEQVVLTVHKYGNTSAASIPMAINSIYESGRLKSGDLMLLDTFGGGLTWASALLPFAPNDK
;
A
#
# COMPACT_ATOMS: atom_id res chain seq x y z
N PRO A 1 5.97 -3.20 -9.79
CA PRO A 1 5.17 -2.09 -9.22
C PRO A 1 4.49 -2.58 -7.95
N HIS A 2 4.40 -1.74 -6.93
CA HIS A 2 3.84 -2.10 -5.63
C HIS A 2 2.50 -1.38 -5.44
N PHE A 3 1.43 -2.13 -5.19
CA PHE A 3 0.14 -1.59 -4.79
C PHE A 3 0.08 -1.50 -3.26
N VAL A 4 0.08 -0.28 -2.73
CA VAL A 4 0.12 0.01 -1.29
C VAL A 4 -1.17 0.74 -0.87
N PRO A 5 -2.27 0.01 -0.68
CA PRO A 5 -3.55 0.60 -0.30
C PRO A 5 -3.63 0.91 1.20
N HIS A 6 -4.64 1.70 1.57
CA HIS A 6 -5.14 1.76 2.94
C HIS A 6 -5.47 0.35 3.45
N GLN A 7 -4.99 0.03 4.65
CA GLN A 7 -5.08 -1.31 5.25
C GLN A 7 -6.43 -1.51 5.95
N ALA A 8 -7.54 -1.29 5.24
CA ALA A 8 -8.90 -1.31 5.82
C ALA A 8 -9.35 -2.70 6.26
N ASN A 9 -9.31 -3.65 5.33
CA ASN A 9 -9.67 -5.05 5.50
C ASN A 9 -9.12 -5.85 4.32
N TYR A 10 -8.65 -7.07 4.56
CA TYR A 10 -8.15 -7.97 3.51
C TYR A 10 -9.12 -8.15 2.33
N ARG A 11 -10.42 -8.32 2.59
CA ARG A 11 -11.42 -8.56 1.53
C ARG A 11 -11.56 -7.36 0.58
N ILE A 12 -11.52 -6.14 1.12
CA ILE A 12 -11.60 -4.91 0.32
C ILE A 12 -10.33 -4.77 -0.52
N ILE A 13 -9.17 -4.94 0.10
CA ILE A 13 -7.88 -4.84 -0.58
C ILE A 13 -7.77 -5.86 -1.71
N LYS A 14 -8.16 -7.12 -1.45
CA LYS A 14 -8.18 -8.17 -2.47
C LYS A 14 -9.11 -7.81 -3.62
N ALA A 15 -10.33 -7.36 -3.34
CA ALA A 15 -11.28 -6.99 -4.39
C ALA A 15 -10.78 -5.86 -5.29
N VAL A 16 -10.06 -4.87 -4.73
CA VAL A 16 -9.44 -3.79 -5.52
C VAL A 16 -8.25 -4.34 -6.32
N GLY A 17 -7.38 -5.15 -5.71
CA GLY A 17 -6.26 -5.79 -6.39
C GLY A 17 -6.69 -6.65 -7.58
N ASP A 18 -7.72 -7.48 -7.39
CA ASP A 18 -8.31 -8.33 -8.45
C ASP A 18 -8.85 -7.47 -9.61
N LYS A 19 -9.57 -6.37 -9.29
CA LYS A 19 -10.10 -5.43 -10.30
C LYS A 19 -9.01 -4.70 -11.08
N LEU A 20 -7.85 -4.47 -10.46
CA LEU A 20 -6.69 -3.85 -11.09
C LEU A 20 -5.82 -4.88 -11.85
N GLY A 21 -6.15 -6.17 -11.80
CA GLY A 21 -5.32 -7.23 -12.40
C GLY A 21 -3.97 -7.42 -11.71
N MET A 22 -3.87 -7.06 -10.43
CA MET A 22 -2.64 -7.19 -9.66
C MET A 22 -2.43 -8.64 -9.19
N THR A 23 -1.20 -9.13 -9.22
CA THR A 23 -0.82 -10.39 -8.58
C THR A 23 -0.70 -10.21 -7.06
N GLU A 24 -0.76 -11.30 -6.30
CA GLU A 24 -0.64 -11.25 -4.84
C GLU A 24 0.69 -10.63 -4.38
N GLU A 25 1.77 -10.84 -5.13
CA GLU A 25 3.09 -10.29 -4.84
C GLU A 25 3.16 -8.77 -5.06
N GLN A 26 2.29 -8.22 -5.91
CA GLN A 26 2.20 -6.78 -6.14
C GLN A 26 1.38 -6.08 -5.05
N VAL A 27 0.49 -6.79 -4.36
CA VAL A 27 -0.37 -6.23 -3.31
C VAL A 27 0.34 -6.25 -1.96
N VAL A 28 0.47 -5.07 -1.35
CA VAL A 28 1.14 -4.92 -0.05
C VAL A 28 0.12 -5.03 1.08
N LEU A 29 0.26 -6.10 1.88
CA LEU A 29 -0.62 -6.42 2.99
C LEU A 29 0.14 -6.41 4.32
N THR A 30 -0.27 -5.51 5.21
CA THR A 30 0.18 -5.45 6.61
C THR A 30 -0.99 -5.44 7.60
N VAL A 31 -2.23 -5.44 7.13
CA VAL A 31 -3.45 -5.52 7.96
C VAL A 31 -3.46 -6.73 8.90
N HIS A 32 -2.84 -7.85 8.51
CA HIS A 32 -2.72 -9.04 9.37
C HIS A 32 -1.73 -8.85 10.53
N LYS A 33 -0.79 -7.90 10.43
CA LYS A 33 0.19 -7.57 11.47
C LYS A 33 -0.29 -6.47 12.39
N TYR A 34 -0.88 -5.40 11.83
CA TYR A 34 -1.17 -4.16 12.55
C TYR A 34 -2.65 -3.79 12.63
N GLY A 35 -3.53 -4.52 11.93
CA GLY A 35 -4.92 -4.11 11.76
C GLY A 35 -5.08 -2.85 10.90
N ASN A 36 -6.24 -2.22 11.00
CA ASN A 36 -6.53 -0.93 10.37
C ASN A 36 -6.04 0.21 11.27
N THR A 37 -5.05 0.95 10.79
CA THR A 37 -4.41 2.07 11.51
C THR A 37 -4.77 3.44 10.91
N SER A 38 -5.90 3.54 10.19
CA SER A 38 -6.37 4.78 9.57
C SER A 38 -5.30 5.41 8.66
N ALA A 39 -4.99 6.69 8.83
CA ALA A 39 -4.01 7.43 8.04
C ALA A 39 -2.59 6.84 8.08
N ALA A 40 -2.23 6.11 9.15
CA ALA A 40 -0.89 5.50 9.28
C ALA A 40 -0.71 4.23 8.44
N SER A 41 -1.79 3.66 7.90
CA SER A 41 -1.75 2.35 7.25
C SER A 41 -0.85 2.29 6.01
N ILE A 42 -0.89 3.31 5.16
CA ILE A 42 -0.05 3.38 3.95
C ILE A 42 1.44 3.54 4.30
N PRO A 43 1.87 4.56 5.09
CA PRO A 43 3.30 4.71 5.40
C PRO A 43 3.86 3.51 6.17
N MET A 44 3.08 2.88 7.06
CA MET A 44 3.51 1.64 7.73
C MET A 44 3.69 0.47 6.75
N ALA A 45 2.81 0.35 5.75
CA ALA A 45 2.93 -0.66 4.70
C ALA A 45 4.16 -0.42 3.81
N ILE A 46 4.44 0.84 3.44
CA ILE A 46 5.67 1.25 2.74
C ILE A 46 6.90 0.85 3.56
N ASN A 47 6.93 1.20 4.85
CA ASN A 47 8.05 0.85 5.73
C ASN A 47 8.26 -0.68 5.83
N SER A 48 7.18 -1.44 5.98
CA SER A 48 7.28 -2.90 6.11
C SER A 48 7.88 -3.57 4.87
N ILE A 49 7.57 -3.09 3.66
CA ILE A 49 8.15 -3.67 2.43
C ILE A 49 9.57 -3.15 2.17
N TYR A 50 9.86 -1.92 2.56
CA TYR A 50 11.20 -1.34 2.51
C TYR A 50 12.17 -2.12 3.42
N GLU A 51 11.82 -2.33 4.69
CA GLU A 51 12.62 -3.11 5.64
C GLU A 51 12.80 -4.57 5.21
N SER A 52 11.85 -5.13 4.45
CA SER A 52 11.98 -6.49 3.89
C SER A 52 12.89 -6.57 2.66
N GLY A 53 13.38 -5.44 2.14
CA GLY A 53 14.19 -5.37 0.91
C GLY A 53 13.40 -5.54 -0.39
N ARG A 54 12.06 -5.60 -0.32
CA ARG A 54 11.17 -5.75 -1.48
C ARG A 54 10.93 -4.46 -2.25
N LEU A 55 11.05 -3.31 -1.58
CA LEU A 55 10.88 -1.99 -2.18
C LEU A 55 12.25 -1.32 -2.35
N LYS A 56 12.59 -0.94 -3.57
CA LYS A 56 13.88 -0.33 -3.94
C LYS A 56 13.70 1.09 -4.47
N SER A 57 14.76 1.89 -4.39
CA SER A 57 14.78 3.23 -4.98
C SER A 57 14.38 3.17 -6.46
N GLY A 58 13.46 4.05 -6.86
CA GLY A 58 12.88 4.11 -8.20
C GLY A 58 11.70 3.16 -8.45
N ASP A 59 11.41 2.21 -7.56
CA ASP A 59 10.27 1.31 -7.73
C ASP A 59 8.95 2.10 -7.76
N LEU A 60 8.10 1.82 -8.74
CA LEU A 60 6.81 2.48 -8.89
C LEU A 60 5.80 1.96 -7.85
N MET A 61 5.19 2.89 -7.10
CA MET A 61 4.15 2.59 -6.12
C MET A 61 2.81 3.20 -6.54
N LEU A 62 1.76 2.40 -6.49
CA LEU A 62 0.37 2.85 -6.54
C LEU A 62 -0.18 2.91 -5.11
N LEU A 63 -0.51 4.10 -4.63
CA LEU A 63 -1.15 4.34 -3.35
C LEU A 63 -2.64 4.56 -3.57
N ASP A 64 -3.48 4.02 -2.69
CA ASP A 64 -4.92 4.22 -2.71
C ASP A 64 -5.49 4.29 -1.29
N THR A 65 -6.45 5.17 -1.04
CA THR A 65 -7.11 5.31 0.26
C THR A 65 -8.57 5.70 0.12
N PHE A 66 -9.37 5.29 1.10
CA PHE A 66 -10.74 5.73 1.31
C PHE A 66 -11.03 5.76 2.82
N GLY A 67 -11.96 6.61 3.25
CA GLY A 67 -12.26 6.76 4.68
C GLY A 67 -13.49 7.61 4.98
N GLY A 68 -13.67 7.91 6.27
CA GLY A 68 -14.79 8.70 6.78
C GLY A 68 -14.94 10.05 6.05
N GLY A 69 -16.18 10.41 5.71
CA GLY A 69 -16.49 11.56 4.86
C GLY A 69 -17.78 11.37 4.07
N LEU A 70 -17.81 10.69 2.92
CA LEU A 70 -16.78 9.81 2.31
C LEU A 70 -15.68 10.60 1.59
N THR A 71 -14.42 10.20 1.81
CA THR A 71 -13.25 10.73 1.11
C THR A 71 -12.44 9.59 0.48
N TRP A 72 -11.78 9.88 -0.64
CA TRP A 72 -10.89 8.94 -1.33
C TRP A 72 -9.79 9.70 -2.06
N ALA A 73 -8.65 9.03 -2.28
CA ALA A 73 -7.55 9.55 -3.07
C ALA A 73 -6.62 8.43 -3.53
N SER A 74 -5.92 8.64 -4.64
CA SER A 74 -4.87 7.74 -5.11
C SER A 74 -3.68 8.53 -5.64
N ALA A 75 -2.49 7.93 -5.63
CA ALA A 75 -1.27 8.53 -6.17
C ALA A 75 -0.37 7.47 -6.81
N LEU A 76 0.28 7.83 -7.91
CA LEU A 76 1.28 7.00 -8.58
C LEU A 76 2.62 7.73 -8.56
N LEU A 77 3.61 7.15 -7.89
CA LEU A 77 4.91 7.81 -7.70
C LEU A 77 6.04 6.79 -7.53
N PRO A 78 7.27 7.10 -7.97
CA PRO A 78 8.44 6.30 -7.66
C PRO A 78 8.79 6.42 -6.18
N PHE A 79 9.29 5.34 -5.58
CA PHE A 79 9.86 5.37 -4.25
C PHE A 79 11.23 6.05 -4.26
N ALA A 80 11.42 7.04 -3.39
CA ALA A 80 12.68 7.75 -3.21
C ALA A 80 13.08 7.67 -1.72
N PRO A 81 13.86 6.66 -1.30
CA PRO A 81 14.36 6.60 0.06
C PRO A 81 15.35 7.74 0.31
N ASN A 82 15.49 8.15 1.58
CA ASN A 82 16.57 9.03 1.98
C ASN A 82 17.85 8.20 2.08
N ASP A 83 18.62 8.16 0.99
CA ASP A 83 19.96 7.59 0.96
C ASP A 83 20.91 8.55 1.70
N LYS A 84 21.03 8.39 3.03
CA LYS A 84 22.16 8.93 3.80
C LYS A 84 23.22 7.87 3.97
#